data_AF-A0A537P8P5-F1
#
_entry.id   AF-A0A537P8P5-F1
#
_cell.length_a   1.000
_cell.length_b   1.000
_cell.length_c   1.000
_cell.angle_alpha   90.00
_cell.angle_beta   90.00
_cell.angle_gamma   90.00
#
_symmetry.space_group_name_H-M   'P 1'
#
loop_
_entity.id
_entity.type
_entity.pdbx_description
1 polymer ?
#
loop_
_entity_poly.entity_id
_entity_poly.type
_entity_poly.pdbx_seq_one_letter_code
_entity_poly.pdbx_strand_id
1 'polypeptide(L)' 'SRMTAAIVLFFFASAVVFVADHFIRPGLIGASTRLPFLWILLGIFGGLETFGLIGLFIGPAIMAAVLAIWREGAKPQARP' A
#
# COMPACT_ATOMS: atom_id res chain seq x y z
N SER A 1 -31.33 -23.45 -7.21
CA SER A 1 -31.45 -22.88 -5.85
C SER A 1 -30.88 -21.46 -5.84
N ARG A 2 -31.70 -20.46 -5.48
CA ARG A 2 -31.26 -19.04 -5.44
C ARG A 2 -30.09 -18.81 -4.46
N MET A 3 -30.04 -19.62 -3.40
CA MET A 3 -29.03 -19.57 -2.34
C MET A 3 -27.63 -20.01 -2.82
N THR A 4 -27.55 -21.02 -3.69
CA THR A 4 -26.27 -21.47 -4.26
C THR A 4 -25.68 -20.41 -5.21
N ALA A 5 -26.53 -19.74 -5.99
CA ALA A 5 -26.10 -18.63 -6.84
C ALA A 5 -25.54 -17.44 -6.02
N ALA A 6 -26.18 -17.11 -4.89
CA ALA A 6 -25.71 -16.04 -4.00
C ALA A 6 -24.34 -16.34 -3.39
N ILE A 7 -24.12 -17.58 -2.93
CA ILE A 7 -22.84 -18.01 -2.36
C ILE A 7 -21.73 -17.95 -3.41
N VAL A 8 -21.98 -18.49 -4.61
CA VAL A 8 -21.00 -18.48 -5.71
C VAL A 8 -20.65 -17.05 -6.11
N LEU A 9 -21.65 -16.17 -6.25
CA LEU A 9 -21.44 -14.77 -6.61
C LEU A 9 -20.65 -14.03 -5.53
N PHE A 10 -20.92 -14.29 -4.25
CA PHE A 10 -20.22 -13.66 -3.14
C PHE A 10 -18.72 -14.01 -3.13
N PHE A 11 -18.40 -15.30 -3.28
CA PHE A 11 -17.01 -15.75 -3.33
C PHE A 11 -16.30 -15.26 -4.59
N PHE A 12 -16.96 -15.28 -5.75
CA PHE A 12 -16.40 -14.78 -6.99
C PHE A 12 -16.13 -13.28 -6.93
N ALA A 13 -17.10 -12.48 -6.48
CA ALA A 13 -16.95 -11.04 -6.32
C ALA A 13 -15.84 -10.70 -5.31
N SER A 14 -15.81 -11.38 -4.15
CA SER A 14 -14.76 -11.18 -3.15
C SER A 14 -13.38 -11.50 -3.71
N ALA A 15 -13.23 -12.61 -4.45
CA ALA A 15 -11.96 -12.99 -5.05
C ALA A 15 -11.49 -11.96 -6.10
N VAL A 16 -12.40 -11.49 -6.97
CA VAL A 16 -12.10 -10.49 -7.99
C VAL A 16 -11.69 -9.15 -7.36
N VAL A 17 -12.44 -8.68 -6.36
CA VAL A 17 -12.13 -7.43 -5.64
C VAL A 17 -10.81 -7.57 -4.89
N PHE A 18 -10.59 -8.71 -4.22
CA PHE A 18 -9.33 -8.99 -3.52
C PHE A 18 -8.12 -8.89 -4.45
N VAL A 19 -8.20 -9.51 -5.63
CA VAL A 19 -7.13 -9.45 -6.63
C VAL A 19 -6.96 -8.04 -7.18
N ALA A 20 -8.05 -7.33 -7.45
CA ALA A 20 -7.99 -5.96 -7.93
C ALA A 20 -7.32 -5.01 -6.92
N ASP A 21 -7.67 -5.13 -5.65
CA ASP A 21 -7.15 -4.25 -4.60
C ASP A 21 -5.71 -4.61 -4.20
N HIS A 22 -5.34 -5.89 -4.21
CA HIS A 22 -4.02 -6.34 -3.73
C HIS A 22 -2.96 -6.49 -4.82
N PHE A 23 -3.34 -6.65 -6.10
CA PHE A 23 -2.38 -6.84 -7.20
C PHE A 23 -2.46 -5.75 -8.26
N ILE A 24 -3.67 -5.37 -8.68
CA ILE A 24 -3.85 -4.39 -9.75
C ILE A 24 -3.50 -2.99 -9.27
N ARG A 25 -4.00 -2.58 -8.08
CA ARG A 25 -3.66 -1.29 -7.48
C ARG A 25 -2.15 -1.10 -7.27
N PRO A 26 -1.39 -2.03 -6.67
CA PRO A 26 0.06 -1.88 -6.59
C PRO A 26 0.77 -2.04 -7.93
N GLY A 27 0.27 -2.82 -8.89
CA GLY A 27 0.86 -2.91 -10.23
C GLY A 27 0.72 -1.63 -11.06
N LEU A 28 -0.41 -0.92 -10.94
CA LEU A 28 -0.65 0.36 -11.61
C LEU A 28 0.08 1.54 -10.94
N ILE A 29 0.33 1.45 -9.63
CA ILE A 29 1.01 2.49 -8.83
C ILE A 29 2.52 2.20 -8.68
N GLY A 30 2.95 0.96 -8.90
CA GLY A 30 4.24 0.40 -8.47
C GLY A 30 5.41 0.61 -9.41
N ALA A 31 5.51 1.76 -10.07
CA ALA A 31 6.75 2.15 -10.72
C ALA A 31 7.76 2.64 -9.66
N SER A 32 8.42 1.68 -9.00
CA SER A 32 9.70 1.82 -8.33
C SER A 32 9.83 2.96 -7.31
N THR A 33 9.06 2.88 -6.22
CA THR A 33 9.47 3.52 -4.96
C THR A 33 10.66 2.75 -4.39
N ARG A 34 11.86 2.97 -4.95
CA ARG A 34 13.11 2.64 -4.27
C ARG A 34 13.15 3.49 -3.01
N LEU A 35 12.58 2.98 -1.92
CA LEU A 35 12.67 3.56 -0.59
C LEU A 35 14.14 3.42 -0.18
N PRO A 36 14.90 4.53 -0.11
CA PRO A 36 16.28 4.46 0.30
C PRO A 36 16.34 3.83 1.70
N PHE A 37 17.29 2.93 1.93
CA PHE A 37 17.38 2.11 3.15
C PHE A 37 17.22 2.92 4.45
N LEU A 38 17.75 4.14 4.48
CA LEU A 38 17.66 5.07 5.61
C LEU A 38 16.22 5.43 6.00
N TRP A 39 15.32 5.60 5.03
CA TRP A 39 13.92 5.90 5.28
C TRP A 39 13.21 4.71 5.91
N ILE A 40 13.51 3.50 5.44
CA ILE A 40 12.99 2.28 6.06
C ILE A 40 13.49 2.16 7.50
N LEU A 41 14.79 2.39 7.71
CA LEU A 41 15.41 2.32 9.04
C LEU A 41 14.77 3.32 10.02
N LEU A 42 14.53 4.57 9.57
CA LEU A 42 13.81 5.59 10.33
C LEU A 42 12.37 5.16 10.66
N GLY A 43 11.65 4.59 9.68
CA GLY A 43 10.32 4.05 9.91
C GLY A 43 10.32 2.91 10.94
N ILE A 44 11.28 1.98 10.85
CA ILE A 44 11.41 0.85 11.79
C ILE A 44 11.71 1.33 13.21
N PHE A 45 12.76 2.13 13.42
CA PHE A 45 13.15 2.58 14.76
C PHE A 45 12.13 3.55 15.35
N GLY A 46 11.65 4.52 14.56
CA GLY A 46 10.64 5.47 15.03
C GLY A 46 9.30 4.80 15.33
N GLY A 47 8.89 3.83 14.52
CA GLY A 47 7.71 3.03 14.76
C GLY A 47 7.86 2.14 16.00
N LEU A 48 9.00 1.47 16.15
CA LEU A 48 9.31 0.63 17.32
C LEU A 48 9.25 1.44 18.63
N GLU A 49 9.79 2.65 18.63
CA GLU A 49 9.77 3.53 19.81
C GLU A 49 8.36 4.00 20.17
N THR A 50 7.52 4.33 19.17
CA THR A 50 6.17 4.89 19.40
C THR A 50 5.08 3.83 19.63
N PHE A 51 5.14 2.70 18.93
CA PHE A 51 4.09 1.66 18.93
C PHE A 51 4.59 0.27 19.35
N GLY A 52 5.84 0.14 19.81
CA GLY A 52 6.43 -1.14 20.17
C GLY A 52 6.55 -2.09 18.98
N LEU A 53 6.35 -3.39 19.20
CA LEU A 53 6.51 -4.42 18.15
C LEU A 53 5.60 -4.20 16.93
N ILE A 54 4.39 -3.67 17.11
CA ILE A 54 3.47 -3.37 16.00
C ILE A 54 4.03 -2.24 15.13
N GLY A 55 4.78 -1.32 15.74
CA GLY A 55 5.47 -0.23 15.09
C GLY A 55 6.52 -0.66 14.05
N LEU A 56 7.03 -1.88 14.15
CA LEU A 56 7.95 -2.45 13.15
C LEU A 56 7.29 -2.59 11.77
N PHE A 57 5.95 -2.73 11.72
CA PHE A 57 5.17 -2.83 10.49
C PHE A 57 4.51 -1.48 10.14
N ILE A 58 3.94 -0.80 11.14
CA ILE A 58 3.25 0.48 10.94
C ILE A 58 4.22 1.59 10.52
N GLY A 59 5.41 1.64 11.13
CA GLY A 59 6.40 2.69 10.88
C GLY A 59 6.89 2.76 9.42
N PRO A 60 7.35 1.63 8.83
CA PRO A 60 7.69 1.58 7.41
C PRO A 60 6.51 1.86 6.48
N ALA A 61 5.29 1.44 6.84
CA ALA A 61 4.09 1.70 6.06
C ALA A 61 3.75 3.20 6.00
N ILE A 62 3.81 3.90 7.14
CA ILE A 62 3.65 5.36 7.21
C ILE A 62 4.76 6.04 6.39
N MET A 63 6.01 5.60 6.54
CA MET A 63 7.12 6.18 5.80
C MET A 63 6.97 6.03 4.28
N ALA A 64 6.51 4.86 3.82
CA ALA A 64 6.21 4.62 2.42
C ALA A 64 5.11 5.57 1.90
N ALA A 65 4.05 5.80 2.68
CA ALA A 65 2.98 6.73 2.33
C ALA A 65 3.47 8.18 2.23
N VAL A 66 4.29 8.63 3.19
CA VAL A 66 4.90 9.97 3.18
C VAL A 66 5.78 10.15 1.94
N LEU A 67 6.65 9.19 1.62
CA LEU A 67 7.49 9.26 0.43
C LEU A 67 6.68 9.25 -0.87
N ALA A 68 5.58 8.49 -0.93
CA ALA A 68 4.71 8.46 -2.08
C ALA A 68 4.09 9.84 -2.33
N ILE A 69 3.52 10.46 -1.29
CA ILE A 69 2.91 11.80 -1.38
C ILE A 69 3.95 12.86 -1.72
N TRP A 70 5.12 12.83 -1.06
CA TRP A 70 6.20 13.78 -1.31
C TRP A 70 6.69 13.74 -2.76
N ARG A 71 6.82 12.54 -3.34
CA ARG A 71 7.24 12.36 -4.73
C ARG A 71 6.17 12.80 -5.72
N GLU A 72 4.90 12.55 -5.43
CA GLU A 72 3.78 13.02 -6.24
C GLU A 72 3.75 14.56 -6.30
N GLY A 73 3.91 15.21 -5.15
CA GLY A 73 3.95 16.68 -5.06
C GLY A 73 5.22 17.31 -5.63
N ALA A 74 6.34 16.58 -5.63
CA ALA A 74 7.62 17.03 -6.18
C ALA A 74 7.75 16.85 -7.70
N LYS A 75 6.79 16.19 -8.38
CA LYS A 75 6.77 16.11 -9.85
C LYS A 75 6.59 17.53 -10.41
N PRO A 76 7.58 18.10 -11.11
CA PRO A 76 7.41 19.38 -11.76
C PRO A 76 6.29 19.24 -12.79
N GLN A 77 5.30 20.14 -12.75
CA GLN A 77 4.31 20.26 -13.81
C GLN A 77 5.03 20.61 -15.11
N ALA A 78 5.39 19.59 -15.89
CA ALA A 78 5.71 19.76 -17.29
C ALA A 78 4.41 20.14 -17.99
N ARG A 79 4.19 21.45 -18.09
CA ARG A 79 3.27 22.10 -19.01
C ARG A 79 4.11 22.53 -20.23
N PRO A 80 3.63 22.50 -21.48
CA PRO A 80 2.26 22.28 -21.98
C PRO A 80 2.02 20.95 -22.71
#